data_AF-A0A955BZL0-F1
#
_entry.id   AF-A0A955BZL0-F1
#
_cell.length_a   1.000
_cell.length_b   1.000
_cell.length_c   1.000
_cell.angle_alpha   90.00
_cell.angle_beta   90.00
_cell.angle_gamma   90.00
#
_symmetry.space_group_name_H-M   'P 1'
#
loop_
_entity.id
_entity.type
_entity.pdbx_description
1 polymer ?
#
loop_
_entity_poly.entity_id
_entity_poly.type
_entity_poly.pdbx_seq_one_letter_code
_entity_poly.pdbx_strand_id
1 'polypeptide(L)'
;MRRTLLIICGAVGLMATGCASDSRQDCCAGRCESGPAAVKATPNTDAARTSGMGEMTLIPSDAPPIAAESTVGRQPTAVNESAAEAALRARAQRLWQARVDNDYDTWYSILDPRVRDAGDVAAFKEFCETREPFQHVAFKFDHVVVDGEMGWIDVSNSVKMRQMPRIPAREVSTEEKWHVQDGEWVLTSRVEIPDYPVSPLRRDGFEEGRLRERWEEAWKLRAAVREKEDFATVLRLVDPRDVEHIHEEDWNEMNNIWRYLDAEVLWIEVLKGADKGRIHARYTRKINDSSMTKTPPQDDVVTEEWIQLDGQWYMNVSSDKE
;
A
#
# COMPACT_ATOMS: atom_id res chain seq x y z
N MET A 1 -30.55 10.67 -20.98
CA MET A 1 -30.06 9.77 -19.91
C MET A 1 -28.70 10.29 -19.46
N ARG A 2 -28.63 10.97 -18.30
CA ARG A 2 -27.38 11.49 -17.74
C ARG A 2 -26.78 10.39 -16.87
N ARG A 3 -25.61 9.87 -17.23
CA ARG A 3 -24.80 8.99 -16.38
C ARG A 3 -23.91 9.87 -15.52
N THR A 4 -24.11 9.81 -14.21
CA THR A 4 -23.25 10.45 -13.21
C THR A 4 -21.94 9.66 -13.15
N LEU A 5 -20.85 10.29 -13.56
CA LEU A 5 -19.49 9.74 -13.53
C LEU A 5 -18.89 10.01 -12.13
N LEU A 6 -18.52 8.96 -11.41
CA LEU A 6 -17.88 9.06 -10.10
C LEU A 6 -16.35 8.95 -10.30
N ILE A 7 -15.70 10.09 -10.55
CA ILE A 7 -14.23 10.18 -10.55
C ILE A 7 -13.79 10.33 -9.09
N ILE A 8 -13.18 9.28 -8.54
CA ILE A 8 -12.55 9.31 -7.21
C ILE A 8 -11.08 9.71 -7.40
N CYS A 9 -10.83 11.02 -7.45
CA CYS A 9 -9.49 11.58 -7.24
C CYS A 9 -9.49 12.22 -5.84
N GLY A 10 -8.66 11.69 -4.94
CA GLY A 10 -8.75 12.05 -3.53
C GLY A 10 -7.81 13.18 -3.14
N ALA A 11 -8.39 14.17 -2.47
CA ALA A 11 -7.72 15.08 -1.55
C ALA A 11 -6.98 14.31 -0.45
N VAL A 12 -5.79 14.78 -0.07
CA VAL A 12 -5.07 14.34 1.14
C VAL A 12 -5.77 14.96 2.36
N GLY A 13 -6.41 14.14 3.18
CA GLY A 13 -7.03 14.56 4.43
C GLY A 13 -6.51 13.74 5.61
N LEU A 14 -5.60 14.33 6.39
CA LEU A 14 -5.34 13.93 7.77
C LEU A 14 -6.64 14.12 8.58
N MET A 15 -7.17 13.08 9.22
CA MET A 15 -7.94 13.16 10.47
C MET A 15 -8.01 11.82 11.20
N ALA A 16 -8.16 11.95 12.52
CA ALA A 16 -7.98 10.99 13.58
C ALA A 16 -8.95 9.79 13.62
N THR A 17 -8.46 8.75 14.29
CA THR A 17 -9.16 7.63 14.95
C THR A 17 -10.61 7.88 15.35
N GLY A 18 -11.48 6.88 15.09
CA GLY A 18 -12.73 6.73 15.85
C GLY A 18 -13.82 5.89 15.18
N CYS A 19 -13.99 4.68 15.70
CA CYS A 19 -15.22 3.86 15.74
C CYS A 19 -15.73 3.17 14.46
N ALA A 20 -15.68 1.84 14.56
CA ALA A 20 -16.43 0.86 13.80
C ALA A 20 -17.95 1.03 13.94
N SER A 21 -18.67 0.71 12.86
CA SER A 21 -19.87 -0.13 12.96
C SER A 21 -20.25 -0.72 11.59
N ASP A 22 -20.65 -1.99 11.69
CA ASP A 22 -21.02 -2.94 10.65
C ASP A 22 -22.02 -2.45 9.60
N SER A 23 -21.79 -2.94 8.38
CA SER A 23 -22.79 -3.08 7.34
C SER A 23 -22.93 -4.55 6.96
N ARG A 24 -24.13 -5.12 7.08
CA ARG A 24 -24.75 -6.09 6.14
C ARG A 24 -26.04 -6.66 6.76
N GLN A 25 -27.18 -6.52 6.07
CA GLN A 25 -27.87 -7.69 5.54
C GLN A 25 -29.02 -7.37 4.58
N ASP A 26 -29.23 -8.35 3.73
CA ASP A 26 -30.00 -8.44 2.50
C ASP A 26 -31.53 -8.33 2.59
N CYS A 27 -32.09 -8.16 1.39
CA CYS A 27 -33.48 -8.37 1.02
C CYS A 27 -34.04 -9.74 1.46
N CYS A 28 -35.23 -9.74 2.07
CA CYS A 28 -36.29 -10.73 1.81
C CYS A 28 -37.65 -10.23 2.32
N ALA A 29 -38.69 -10.57 1.56
CA ALA A 29 -40.08 -10.17 1.75
C ALA A 29 -40.78 -10.93 2.90
N GLY A 30 -41.69 -10.26 3.60
CA GLY A 30 -42.64 -10.92 4.50
C GLY A 30 -43.40 -9.96 5.41
N ARG A 31 -44.67 -9.69 5.10
CA ARG A 31 -45.62 -9.04 6.00
C ARG A 31 -45.85 -9.89 7.24
N CYS A 32 -45.94 -9.26 8.42
CA CYS A 32 -46.98 -9.51 9.42
C CYS A 32 -46.97 -8.41 10.48
N GLU A 33 -48.16 -8.12 11.00
CA GLU A 33 -48.54 -6.99 11.83
C GLU A 33 -48.21 -7.18 13.33
N SER A 34 -48.38 -6.09 14.08
CA SER A 34 -48.80 -5.98 15.50
C SER A 34 -47.75 -5.68 16.59
N GLY A 35 -47.96 -4.52 17.25
CA GLY A 35 -48.00 -4.44 18.73
C GLY A 35 -46.76 -3.93 19.47
N PRO A 36 -46.84 -2.80 20.21
CA PRO A 36 -45.73 -2.26 21.01
C PRO A 36 -45.82 -2.65 22.50
N ALA A 37 -44.70 -2.99 23.15
CA ALA A 37 -44.53 -2.90 24.62
C ALA A 37 -43.08 -3.15 25.08
N ALA A 38 -42.47 -2.14 25.72
CA ALA A 38 -41.45 -2.25 26.77
C ALA A 38 -41.40 -0.86 27.44
N VAL A 39 -41.87 -0.59 28.65
CA VAL A 39 -41.72 -1.17 30.00
C VAL A 39 -40.29 -1.06 30.57
N LYS A 40 -40.19 -0.06 31.46
CA LYS A 40 -39.37 0.05 32.69
C LYS A 40 -37.90 0.45 32.60
N ALA A 41 -37.70 1.75 32.84
CA ALA A 41 -36.64 2.29 33.65
C ALA A 41 -36.71 1.78 35.11
N THR A 42 -35.55 1.58 35.73
CA THR A 42 -35.32 1.92 37.15
C THR A 42 -33.83 2.27 37.38
N PRO A 43 -33.53 3.12 38.37
CA PRO A 43 -32.28 3.85 38.54
C PRO A 43 -31.34 3.23 39.57
N ASN A 44 -30.09 3.71 39.65
CA ASN A 44 -29.35 3.67 40.91
C ASN A 44 -28.42 4.91 41.07
N THR A 45 -28.88 5.82 41.93
CA THR A 45 -28.16 6.54 43.01
C THR A 45 -26.95 5.75 43.57
N ASP A 46 -25.90 6.30 44.19
CA ASP A 46 -25.56 7.65 44.64
C ASP A 46 -24.06 7.66 45.06
N ALA A 47 -23.58 8.85 45.43
CA ALA A 47 -22.51 9.12 46.41
C ALA A 47 -21.03 9.12 45.97
N ALA A 48 -20.60 10.35 45.63
CA ALA A 48 -19.63 11.16 46.36
C ALA A 48 -18.23 10.59 46.70
N ARG A 49 -17.18 11.24 46.15
CA ARG A 49 -15.98 11.62 46.93
C ARG A 49 -15.18 12.76 46.27
N THR A 50 -15.32 13.92 46.91
CA THR A 50 -14.30 14.93 47.30
C THR A 50 -12.97 15.08 46.54
N SER A 51 -12.78 16.31 46.07
CA SER A 51 -11.60 17.20 46.14
C SER A 51 -10.18 16.63 46.07
N GLY A 52 -9.46 17.14 45.06
CA GLY A 52 -8.01 17.26 45.07
C GLY A 52 -7.56 18.14 43.91
N MET A 53 -7.69 19.47 44.03
CA MET A 53 -7.02 20.41 43.11
C MET A 53 -5.52 20.35 43.37
N GLY A 54 -4.80 19.69 42.47
CA GLY A 54 -3.34 19.69 42.41
C GLY A 54 -2.83 21.01 41.87
N GLU A 55 -2.00 21.63 42.68
CA GLU A 55 -1.23 22.85 42.50
C GLU A 55 -0.40 22.84 41.20
N MET A 56 -0.63 23.82 40.32
CA MET A 56 0.08 24.02 39.07
C MET A 56 1.31 24.89 39.33
N THR A 57 2.46 24.26 39.60
CA THR A 57 3.74 24.96 39.78
C THR A 57 4.25 25.45 38.43
N LEU A 58 4.26 26.77 38.23
CA LEU A 58 4.91 27.44 37.11
C LEU A 58 6.43 27.38 37.29
N ILE A 59 7.12 26.68 36.39
CA ILE A 59 8.59 26.71 36.29
C ILE A 59 8.97 27.94 35.44
N PRO A 60 9.72 28.92 35.97
CA PRO A 60 10.28 29.99 35.15
C PRO A 60 11.43 29.42 34.29
N SER A 61 11.25 29.46 32.97
CA SER A 61 12.23 29.03 31.96
C SER A 61 13.08 30.23 31.54
N ASP A 62 14.08 30.57 32.37
CA ASP A 62 15.17 31.47 31.96
C ASP A 62 16.29 30.64 31.31
N ALA A 63 16.18 30.45 30.00
CA ALA A 63 17.28 29.94 29.16
C ALA A 63 17.72 31.06 28.20
N PRO A 64 19.02 31.43 28.15
CA PRO A 64 19.52 32.46 27.25
C PRO A 64 19.48 32.01 25.79
N PRO A 65 19.40 32.94 24.82
CA PRO A 65 19.31 32.61 23.41
C PRO A 65 20.65 32.04 22.91
N ILE A 66 20.60 30.81 22.40
CA ILE A 66 21.72 30.21 21.66
C ILE A 66 21.82 30.93 20.32
N ALA A 67 22.96 31.56 20.08
CA ALA A 67 23.31 32.21 18.83
C ALA A 67 23.25 31.21 17.67
N ALA A 68 22.44 31.52 16.66
CA ALA A 68 22.41 30.82 15.40
C ALA A 68 23.66 31.19 14.58
N GLU A 69 24.73 30.41 14.71
CA GLU A 69 25.83 30.47 13.75
C GLU A 69 25.45 29.68 12.49
N SER A 70 25.53 30.41 11.37
CA SER A 70 25.22 29.96 10.02
C SER A 70 26.08 28.76 9.62
N THR A 71 25.49 27.57 9.60
CA THR A 71 26.06 26.42 8.91
C THR A 71 25.89 26.63 7.41
N VAL A 72 26.96 27.09 6.77
CA VAL A 72 27.11 27.15 5.32
C VAL A 72 26.76 25.78 4.72
N GLY A 73 25.69 25.76 3.92
CA GLY A 73 25.16 24.57 3.28
C GLY A 73 26.21 23.88 2.42
N ARG A 74 26.71 22.74 2.89
CA ARG A 74 27.42 21.77 2.08
C ARG A 74 26.40 21.19 1.10
N GLN A 75 26.39 21.69 -0.15
CA GLN A 75 25.65 21.04 -1.23
C GLN A 75 26.07 19.57 -1.29
N PRO A 76 25.13 18.61 -1.27
CA PRO A 76 25.46 17.21 -1.43
C PRO A 76 26.20 17.01 -2.76
N THR A 77 27.40 16.46 -2.68
CA THR A 77 28.13 15.92 -3.82
C THR A 77 27.19 15.04 -4.63
N ALA A 78 27.05 15.36 -5.93
CA ALA A 78 26.24 14.61 -6.88
C ALA A 78 26.61 13.14 -6.81
N VAL A 79 25.73 12.35 -6.19
CA VAL A 79 25.72 10.89 -6.29
C VAL A 79 25.46 10.59 -7.77
N ASN A 80 26.22 9.68 -8.36
CA ASN A 80 26.02 9.26 -9.76
C ASN A 80 24.60 8.70 -9.91
N GLU A 81 23.66 9.56 -10.31
CA GLU A 81 22.28 9.19 -10.61
C GLU A 81 22.27 8.28 -11.84
N SER A 82 21.55 7.16 -11.77
CA SER A 82 21.40 6.26 -12.91
C SER A 82 20.58 6.92 -14.02
N ALA A 83 20.72 6.47 -15.27
CA ALA A 83 19.92 6.97 -16.38
C ALA A 83 18.41 6.77 -16.15
N ALA A 84 18.03 5.68 -15.47
CA ALA A 84 16.64 5.37 -15.14
C ALA A 84 16.09 6.33 -14.07
N GLU A 85 16.86 6.61 -13.01
CA GLU A 85 16.51 7.61 -11.99
C GLU A 85 16.39 9.01 -12.60
N ALA A 86 17.33 9.39 -13.48
CA ALA A 86 17.28 10.68 -14.18
C ALA A 86 16.03 10.79 -15.07
N ALA A 87 15.65 9.71 -15.76
CA ALA A 87 14.43 9.67 -16.59
C ALA A 87 13.15 9.78 -15.74
N LEU A 88 13.08 9.04 -14.63
CA LEU A 88 11.98 9.12 -13.67
C LEU A 88 11.88 10.52 -13.07
N ARG A 89 13.00 11.08 -12.59
CA ARG A 89 13.09 12.45 -12.06
C ARG A 89 12.58 13.46 -13.08
N ALA A 90 13.01 13.37 -14.33
CA ALA A 90 12.58 14.29 -15.38
C ALA A 90 11.06 14.19 -15.66
N ARG A 91 10.49 12.99 -15.63
CA ARG A 91 9.04 12.78 -15.78
C ARG A 91 8.27 13.35 -14.60
N ALA A 92 8.68 13.06 -13.38
CA ALA A 92 8.04 13.58 -12.18
C ALA A 92 8.19 15.09 -12.04
N GLN A 93 9.35 15.67 -12.42
CA GLN A 93 9.57 17.11 -12.43
C GLN A 93 8.53 17.81 -13.30
N ARG A 94 8.24 17.26 -14.49
CA ARG A 94 7.19 17.79 -15.38
C ARG A 94 5.81 17.74 -14.74
N LEU A 95 5.45 16.62 -14.11
CA LEU A 95 4.19 16.47 -13.40
C LEU A 95 4.03 17.49 -12.26
N TRP A 96 5.03 17.58 -11.40
CA TRP A 96 4.99 18.44 -10.23
C TRP A 96 5.05 19.93 -10.58
N GLN A 97 5.83 20.30 -11.60
CA GLN A 97 5.82 21.65 -12.14
C GLN A 97 4.43 22.00 -12.70
N ALA A 98 3.81 21.09 -13.45
CA ALA A 98 2.46 21.28 -13.94
C ALA A 98 1.42 21.45 -12.81
N ARG A 99 1.57 20.74 -11.69
CA ARG A 99 0.72 20.92 -10.48
C ARG A 99 0.89 22.31 -9.86
N VAL A 100 2.13 22.83 -9.79
CA VAL A 100 2.40 24.18 -9.27
C VAL A 100 1.83 25.25 -10.19
N ASP A 101 2.05 25.11 -11.49
CA ASP A 101 1.64 26.08 -12.51
C ASP A 101 0.14 26.00 -12.85
N ASN A 102 -0.55 24.95 -12.39
CA ASN A 102 -1.91 24.58 -12.82
C ASN A 102 -2.01 24.33 -14.33
N ASP A 103 -0.95 23.77 -14.92
CA ASP A 103 -0.95 23.26 -16.29
C ASP A 103 -1.66 21.90 -16.34
N TYR A 104 -2.99 21.96 -16.42
CA TYR A 104 -3.84 20.77 -16.42
C TYR A 104 -3.65 19.89 -17.66
N ASP A 105 -3.24 20.46 -18.80
CA ASP A 105 -2.97 19.70 -20.01
C ASP A 105 -1.75 18.80 -19.82
N THR A 106 -0.64 19.35 -19.32
CA THR A 106 0.56 18.57 -19.00
C THR A 106 0.28 17.57 -17.88
N TRP A 107 -0.39 17.98 -16.80
CA TRP A 107 -0.72 17.06 -15.70
C TRP A 107 -1.55 15.88 -16.23
N TYR A 108 -2.65 16.15 -16.94
CA TYR A 108 -3.51 15.11 -17.49
C TYR A 108 -2.75 14.17 -18.40
N SER A 109 -1.85 14.67 -19.26
CA SER A 109 -1.06 13.84 -20.19
C SER A 109 -0.13 12.82 -19.52
N ILE A 110 0.26 13.04 -18.26
CA ILE A 110 1.15 12.17 -17.49
C ILE A 110 0.38 11.12 -16.68
N LEU A 111 -0.94 11.30 -16.51
CA LEU A 111 -1.77 10.33 -15.81
C LEU A 111 -1.80 8.98 -16.53
N ASP A 112 -2.06 7.94 -15.74
CA ASP A 112 -2.29 6.58 -16.22
C ASP A 112 -3.28 6.58 -17.41
N PRO A 113 -2.96 5.89 -18.52
CA PRO A 113 -3.84 5.82 -19.68
C PRO A 113 -5.28 5.41 -19.34
N ARG A 114 -5.49 4.48 -18.40
CA ARG A 114 -6.83 4.03 -17.98
C ARG A 114 -7.64 5.15 -17.32
N VAL A 115 -6.96 6.04 -16.59
CA VAL A 115 -7.58 7.24 -16.01
C VAL A 115 -7.92 8.24 -17.10
N ARG A 116 -7.06 8.38 -18.10
CA ARG A 116 -7.35 9.24 -19.26
C ARG A 116 -8.52 8.73 -20.08
N ASP A 117 -8.61 7.42 -20.33
CA ASP A 117 -9.70 6.79 -21.10
C ASP A 117 -11.10 6.98 -20.47
N ALA A 118 -11.17 7.26 -19.17
CA ALA A 118 -12.42 7.50 -18.45
C ALA A 118 -13.02 8.90 -18.66
N GLY A 119 -12.29 9.84 -19.28
CA GLY A 119 -12.74 11.22 -19.46
C GLY A 119 -11.92 11.99 -20.49
N ASP A 120 -12.00 13.32 -20.43
CA ASP A 120 -11.17 14.20 -21.24
C ASP A 120 -10.48 15.26 -20.36
N VAL A 121 -9.52 15.97 -20.96
CA VAL A 121 -8.75 17.01 -20.27
C VAL A 121 -9.62 18.17 -19.76
N ALA A 122 -10.75 18.46 -20.43
CA ALA A 122 -11.64 19.54 -20.02
C ALA A 122 -12.41 19.17 -18.74
N ALA A 123 -12.94 17.94 -18.67
CA ALA A 123 -13.57 17.41 -17.47
C ALA A 123 -12.58 17.28 -16.31
N PHE A 124 -11.32 16.89 -16.59
CA PHE A 124 -10.27 16.84 -15.59
C PHE A 124 -9.94 18.23 -15.03
N LYS A 125 -9.79 19.23 -15.90
CA LYS A 125 -9.58 20.62 -15.50
C LYS A 125 -10.71 21.14 -14.62
N GLU A 126 -11.97 20.95 -15.04
CA GLU A 126 -13.13 21.35 -14.26
C GLU A 126 -13.13 20.67 -12.88
N PHE A 127 -12.82 19.37 -12.83
CA PHE A 127 -12.66 18.65 -11.58
C PHE A 127 -11.60 19.29 -10.69
N CYS A 128 -10.40 19.55 -11.20
CA CYS A 128 -9.32 20.14 -10.41
C CYS A 128 -9.62 21.57 -9.93
N GLU A 129 -10.30 22.38 -10.73
CA GLU A 129 -10.65 23.75 -10.35
C GLU A 129 -11.75 23.79 -9.29
N THR A 130 -12.67 22.83 -9.30
CA THR A 130 -13.87 22.84 -8.44
C THR A 130 -13.75 21.95 -7.20
N ARG A 131 -13.03 20.83 -7.29
CA ARG A 131 -12.99 19.79 -6.25
C ARG A 131 -11.65 19.63 -5.57
N GLU A 132 -10.54 20.02 -6.20
CA GLU A 132 -9.22 19.93 -5.55
C GLU A 132 -9.13 21.00 -4.45
N PRO A 133 -9.07 20.62 -3.16
CA PRO A 133 -9.08 21.60 -2.07
C PRO A 133 -7.74 22.31 -1.93
N PHE A 134 -6.67 21.76 -2.51
CA PHE A 134 -5.31 22.25 -2.36
C PHE A 134 -4.76 22.89 -3.64
N GLN A 135 -3.82 23.81 -3.45
CA GLN A 135 -2.96 24.34 -4.50
C GLN A 135 -1.52 24.11 -4.07
N HIS A 136 -0.75 23.45 -4.94
CA HIS A 136 0.68 23.27 -4.77
C HIS A 136 1.40 24.59 -5.09
N VAL A 137 2.36 24.98 -4.26
CA VAL A 137 3.09 26.26 -4.37
C VAL A 137 4.55 26.01 -4.75
N ALA A 138 5.17 24.99 -4.17
CA ALA A 138 6.54 24.60 -4.45
C ALA A 138 6.70 23.11 -4.14
N PHE A 139 7.75 22.48 -4.69
CA PHE A 139 8.11 21.10 -4.38
C PHE A 139 9.62 20.91 -4.48
N LYS A 140 10.09 19.83 -3.86
CA LYS A 140 11.46 19.33 -3.92
C LYS A 140 11.43 17.81 -3.85
N PHE A 141 12.24 17.17 -4.67
CA PHE A 141 12.50 15.72 -4.55
C PHE A 141 13.62 15.49 -3.55
N ASP A 142 13.30 14.74 -2.50
CA ASP A 142 14.25 14.37 -1.46
C ASP A 142 15.00 13.10 -1.86
N HIS A 143 14.27 12.11 -2.37
CA HIS A 143 14.82 10.87 -2.89
C HIS A 143 14.12 10.49 -4.20
N VAL A 144 14.89 9.94 -5.14
CA VAL A 144 14.41 9.27 -6.34
C VAL A 144 15.14 7.94 -6.40
N VAL A 145 14.38 6.86 -6.47
CA VAL A 145 14.92 5.49 -6.40
C VAL A 145 14.25 4.67 -7.50
N VAL A 146 15.04 3.87 -8.21
CA VAL A 146 14.55 2.93 -9.22
C VAL A 146 15.05 1.52 -8.90
N ASP A 147 14.16 0.55 -9.02
CA ASP A 147 14.44 -0.88 -8.90
C ASP A 147 13.71 -1.62 -10.02
N GLY A 148 14.46 -2.04 -11.05
CA GLY A 148 13.90 -2.58 -12.29
C GLY A 148 12.97 -1.58 -12.98
N GLU A 149 11.71 -1.98 -13.17
CA GLU A 149 10.66 -1.17 -13.80
C GLU A 149 9.82 -0.37 -12.80
N MET A 150 10.18 -0.37 -11.51
CA MET A 150 9.49 0.37 -10.45
C MET A 150 10.31 1.57 -9.98
N GLY A 151 9.62 2.61 -9.54
CA GLY A 151 10.22 3.85 -9.08
C GLY A 151 9.50 4.42 -7.85
N TRP A 152 10.28 5.06 -6.98
CA TRP A 152 9.77 5.77 -5.80
C TRP A 152 10.35 7.17 -5.75
N ILE A 153 9.50 8.14 -5.42
CA ILE A 153 9.91 9.53 -5.24
C ILE A 153 9.37 10.02 -3.90
N ASP A 154 10.26 10.38 -2.99
CA ASP A 154 9.90 11.15 -1.81
C ASP A 154 9.86 12.63 -2.20
N VAL A 155 8.69 13.24 -2.12
CA VAL A 155 8.44 14.64 -2.47
C VAL A 155 8.06 15.41 -1.22
N SER A 156 8.83 16.45 -0.90
CA SER A 156 8.40 17.51 0.01
C SER A 156 7.77 18.63 -0.79
N ASN A 157 6.56 19.05 -0.44
CA ASN A 157 5.87 20.09 -1.16
C ASN A 157 5.06 21.03 -0.24
N SER A 158 4.98 22.28 -0.69
CA SER A 158 4.24 23.33 -0.02
C SER A 158 2.83 23.41 -0.60
N VAL A 159 1.80 23.25 0.23
CA VAL A 159 0.39 23.30 -0.18
C VAL A 159 -0.38 24.36 0.59
N LYS A 160 -1.32 25.03 -0.08
CA LYS A 160 -2.30 25.92 0.55
C LYS A 160 -3.71 25.49 0.19
N MET A 161 -4.67 25.78 1.06
CA MET A 161 -6.08 25.55 0.77
C MET A 161 -6.61 26.63 -0.17
N ARG A 162 -7.20 26.23 -1.31
CA ARG A 162 -7.74 27.19 -2.29
C ARG A 162 -8.82 28.09 -1.70
N GLN A 163 -9.72 27.51 -0.91
CA GLN A 163 -10.86 28.23 -0.30
C GLN A 163 -10.47 29.08 0.92
N MET A 164 -9.24 28.96 1.42
CA MET A 164 -8.77 29.68 2.61
C MET A 164 -7.42 30.37 2.34
N PRO A 165 -7.36 31.37 1.43
CA PRO A 165 -6.11 31.97 0.97
C PRO A 165 -5.33 32.72 2.06
N ARG A 166 -5.97 33.01 3.21
CA ARG A 166 -5.32 33.64 4.37
C ARG A 166 -4.51 32.66 5.21
N ILE A 167 -4.75 31.35 5.08
CA ILE A 167 -3.98 30.33 5.78
C ILE A 167 -2.65 30.16 5.03
N PRO A 168 -1.49 30.29 5.71
CA PRO A 168 -0.20 30.11 5.06
C PRO A 168 -0.05 28.69 4.51
N ALA A 169 0.79 28.55 3.48
CA ALA A 169 1.13 27.23 2.95
C ALA A 169 1.78 26.37 4.04
N ARG A 170 1.56 25.05 3.95
CA ARG A 170 2.15 24.05 4.83
C ARG A 170 2.99 23.11 4.01
N GLU A 171 4.11 22.71 4.57
CA GLU A 171 4.92 21.64 4.03
C GLU A 171 4.28 20.29 4.36
N VAL A 172 4.18 19.44 3.36
CA VAL A 172 3.80 18.03 3.49
C VAL A 172 4.81 17.19 2.73
N SER A 173 5.02 15.96 3.18
CA SER A 173 5.86 14.99 2.49
C SER A 173 5.02 13.81 2.05
N THR A 174 5.25 13.33 0.83
CA THR A 174 4.54 12.20 0.25
C THR A 174 5.52 11.32 -0.53
N GLU A 175 5.31 10.01 -0.47
CA GLU A 175 5.99 9.06 -1.35
C GLU A 175 5.08 8.76 -2.54
N GLU A 176 5.56 9.01 -3.76
CA GLU A 176 4.90 8.63 -4.99
C GLU A 176 5.53 7.37 -5.58
N LYS A 177 4.69 6.43 -6.01
CA LYS A 177 5.09 5.19 -6.67
C LYS A 177 4.85 5.30 -8.17
N TRP A 178 5.82 4.81 -8.94
CA TRP A 178 5.85 4.89 -10.40
C TRP A 178 6.23 3.54 -10.98
N HIS A 179 5.86 3.31 -12.23
CA HIS A 179 6.34 2.17 -13.00
C HIS A 179 6.49 2.48 -14.48
N VAL A 180 7.23 1.63 -15.18
CA VAL A 180 7.36 1.67 -16.63
C VAL A 180 6.16 0.96 -17.26
N GLN A 181 5.44 1.67 -18.13
CA GLN A 181 4.41 1.12 -18.99
C GLN A 181 4.68 1.58 -20.42
N ASP A 182 4.79 0.64 -21.37
CA ASP A 182 5.12 0.91 -22.78
C ASP A 182 6.39 1.78 -22.97
N GLY A 183 7.38 1.59 -22.07
CA GLY A 183 8.64 2.34 -22.08
C GLY A 183 8.57 3.73 -21.47
N GLU A 184 7.43 4.15 -20.92
CA GLU A 184 7.27 5.44 -20.22
C GLU A 184 7.04 5.26 -18.72
N TRP A 185 7.56 6.19 -17.91
CA TRP A 185 7.21 6.28 -16.50
C TRP A 185 5.80 6.83 -16.31
N VAL A 186 4.97 6.06 -15.61
CA VAL A 186 3.58 6.35 -15.27
C VAL A 186 3.40 6.29 -13.75
N LEU A 187 2.58 7.19 -13.21
CA LEU A 187 2.25 7.20 -11.79
C LEU A 187 1.34 6.00 -11.47
N THR A 188 1.71 5.21 -10.46
CA THR A 188 0.94 4.03 -10.06
C THR A 188 -0.44 4.42 -9.54
N SER A 189 -1.48 3.71 -9.99
CA SER A 189 -2.85 4.00 -9.58
C SER A 189 -3.10 3.62 -8.11
N ARG A 190 -4.06 4.26 -7.46
CA ARG A 190 -4.39 3.95 -6.04
C ARG A 190 -4.81 2.51 -5.81
N VAL A 191 -5.40 1.88 -6.82
CA VAL A 191 -5.84 0.48 -6.75
C VAL A 191 -4.63 -0.46 -6.71
N GLU A 192 -3.53 -0.08 -7.35
CA GLU A 192 -2.30 -0.88 -7.43
C GLU A 192 -1.31 -0.59 -6.30
N ILE A 193 -1.41 0.57 -5.63
CA ILE A 193 -0.50 0.94 -4.53
C ILE A 193 -0.36 -0.15 -3.44
N PRO A 194 -1.42 -0.87 -3.02
CA PRO A 194 -1.30 -1.96 -2.04
C PRO A 194 -0.38 -3.10 -2.50
N ASP A 195 -0.35 -3.35 -3.81
CA ASP A 195 0.45 -4.41 -4.45
C ASP A 195 1.88 -3.95 -4.80
N TYR A 196 2.24 -2.71 -4.45
CA TYR A 196 3.60 -2.21 -4.66
C TYR A 196 4.44 -2.33 -3.39
N PRO A 197 5.72 -2.73 -3.51
CA PRO A 197 6.61 -2.71 -2.37
C PRO A 197 6.90 -1.27 -1.92
N VAL A 198 7.37 -1.15 -0.69
CA VAL A 198 7.94 0.10 -0.19
C VAL A 198 9.26 0.41 -0.91
N SER A 199 9.67 1.68 -0.84
CA SER A 199 10.96 2.11 -1.41
C SER A 199 12.14 1.26 -0.92
N PRO A 200 13.06 0.85 -1.81
CA PRO A 200 14.27 0.09 -1.45
C PRO A 200 15.09 0.73 -0.33
N LEU A 201 15.01 2.05 -0.12
CA LEU A 201 15.70 2.74 0.98
C LEU A 201 15.27 2.27 2.36
N ARG A 202 14.03 1.77 2.49
CA ARG A 202 13.45 1.29 3.75
C ARG A 202 13.56 -0.22 3.93
N ARG A 203 14.00 -0.94 2.88
CA ARG A 203 14.08 -2.40 2.86
C ARG A 203 15.45 -2.90 3.34
N ASP A 204 15.46 -4.13 3.82
CA ASP A 204 16.63 -4.88 4.24
C ASP A 204 17.06 -5.84 3.13
N GLY A 205 17.95 -5.38 2.25
CA GLY A 205 18.41 -6.19 1.11
C GLY A 205 19.13 -7.48 1.50
N PHE A 206 19.66 -7.59 2.72
CA PHE A 206 20.28 -8.84 3.18
C PHE A 206 19.22 -9.87 3.51
N GLU A 207 18.21 -9.49 4.31
CA GLU A 207 17.10 -10.39 4.64
C GLU A 207 16.20 -10.69 3.43
N GLU A 208 16.04 -9.76 2.48
CA GLU A 208 15.39 -10.04 1.19
C GLU A 208 16.10 -11.17 0.42
N GLY A 209 17.43 -11.20 0.44
CA GLY A 209 18.21 -12.27 -0.18
C GLY A 209 17.96 -13.63 0.49
N ARG A 210 17.95 -13.66 1.83
CA ARG A 210 17.68 -14.90 2.59
C ARG A 210 16.26 -15.39 2.40
N LEU A 211 15.30 -14.48 2.35
CA LEU A 211 13.90 -14.79 2.08
C LEU A 211 13.73 -15.34 0.64
N ARG A 212 14.44 -14.78 -0.36
CA ARG A 212 14.47 -15.30 -1.73
C ARG A 212 14.93 -16.76 -1.76
N GLU A 213 16.09 -17.03 -1.16
CA GLU A 213 16.67 -18.38 -1.13
C GLU A 213 15.69 -19.38 -0.50
N ARG A 214 15.04 -18.98 0.60
CA ARG A 214 14.05 -19.81 1.29
C ARG A 214 12.80 -20.06 0.44
N TRP A 215 12.32 -19.06 -0.28
CA TRP A 215 11.18 -19.22 -1.18
C TRP A 215 11.51 -20.12 -2.36
N GLU A 216 12.70 -20.01 -2.95
CA GLU A 216 13.15 -20.90 -4.04
C GLU A 216 13.29 -22.35 -3.56
N GLU A 217 13.78 -22.55 -2.33
CA GLU A 217 13.79 -23.87 -1.67
C GLU A 217 12.36 -24.40 -1.51
N ALA A 218 11.45 -23.58 -0.98
CA ALA A 218 10.05 -23.93 -0.80
C ALA A 218 9.37 -24.26 -2.13
N TRP A 219 9.64 -23.53 -3.20
CA TRP A 219 9.12 -23.81 -4.53
C TRP A 219 9.58 -25.18 -5.05
N LYS A 220 10.88 -25.48 -4.96
CA LYS A 220 11.45 -26.78 -5.36
C LYS A 220 10.88 -27.93 -4.54
N LEU A 221 10.72 -27.73 -3.23
CA LEU A 221 10.12 -28.72 -2.33
C LEU A 221 8.64 -28.94 -2.65
N ARG A 222 7.86 -27.87 -2.88
CA ARG A 222 6.47 -27.97 -3.32
C ARG A 222 6.35 -28.77 -4.62
N ALA A 223 7.24 -28.58 -5.59
CA ALA A 223 7.26 -29.36 -6.82
C ALA A 223 7.53 -30.86 -6.54
N ALA A 224 8.53 -31.18 -5.71
CA ALA A 224 8.86 -32.56 -5.36
C ALA A 224 7.79 -33.26 -4.51
N VAL A 225 7.13 -32.53 -3.60
CA VAL A 225 6.04 -33.06 -2.76
C VAL A 225 4.81 -33.37 -3.59
N ARG A 226 4.46 -32.56 -4.60
CA ARG A 226 3.35 -32.85 -5.52
C ARG A 226 3.55 -34.18 -6.26
N GLU A 227 4.79 -34.59 -6.51
CA GLU A 227 5.09 -35.88 -7.15
C GLU A 227 5.06 -37.07 -6.18
N LYS A 228 5.30 -36.83 -4.89
CA LYS A 228 5.51 -37.88 -3.87
C LYS A 228 4.44 -37.93 -2.78
N GLU A 229 3.50 -37.01 -2.79
CA GLU A 229 2.42 -36.86 -1.80
C GLU A 229 2.93 -36.76 -0.34
N ASP A 230 4.14 -36.20 -0.14
CA ASP A 230 4.76 -36.04 1.19
C ASP A 230 4.36 -34.72 1.87
N PHE A 231 3.13 -34.67 2.38
CA PHE A 231 2.55 -33.50 3.03
C PHE A 231 3.38 -33.01 4.23
N ALA A 232 4.00 -33.92 4.99
CA ALA A 232 4.81 -33.57 6.16
C ALA A 232 6.02 -32.69 5.80
N THR A 233 6.57 -32.81 4.59
CA THR A 233 7.66 -31.95 4.12
C THR A 233 7.19 -30.51 3.86
N VAL A 234 5.94 -30.31 3.41
CA VAL A 234 5.36 -28.97 3.20
C VAL A 234 5.16 -28.24 4.52
N LEU A 235 4.70 -28.95 5.55
CA LEU A 235 4.49 -28.36 6.89
C LEU A 235 5.76 -27.78 7.51
N ARG A 236 6.96 -28.20 7.07
CA ARG A 236 8.25 -27.62 7.53
C ARG A 236 8.54 -26.24 6.93
N LEU A 237 7.77 -25.83 5.92
CA LEU A 237 7.90 -24.54 5.24
C LEU A 237 6.93 -23.50 5.80
N VAL A 238 5.92 -23.95 6.54
CA VAL A 238 4.85 -23.15 7.12
C VAL A 238 5.25 -22.68 8.50
N ASP A 239 4.73 -21.52 8.93
CA ASP A 239 4.84 -21.08 10.32
C ASP A 239 4.45 -22.23 11.27
N PRO A 240 5.35 -22.69 12.16
CA PRO A 240 5.07 -23.76 13.12
C PRO A 240 3.83 -23.52 13.98
N ARG A 241 3.41 -22.26 14.16
CA ARG A 241 2.20 -21.88 14.90
C ARG A 241 0.91 -22.15 14.11
N ASP A 242 0.99 -22.18 12.79
CA ASP A 242 -0.17 -22.36 11.89
C ASP A 242 -0.32 -23.81 11.39
N VAL A 243 0.66 -24.67 11.66
CA VAL A 243 0.68 -26.06 11.15
C VAL A 243 -0.59 -26.84 11.52
N GLU A 244 -1.18 -26.60 12.70
CA GLU A 244 -2.41 -27.28 13.14
C GLU A 244 -3.66 -26.87 12.34
N HIS A 245 -3.59 -25.77 11.59
CA HIS A 245 -4.69 -25.24 10.77
C HIS A 245 -4.59 -25.61 9.30
N ILE A 246 -3.52 -26.31 8.89
CA ILE A 246 -3.38 -26.81 7.51
C ILE A 246 -3.76 -28.28 7.48
N HIS A 247 -4.83 -28.57 6.75
CA HIS A 247 -5.28 -29.94 6.51
C HIS A 247 -4.73 -30.48 5.20
N GLU A 248 -4.35 -31.75 5.21
CA GLU A 248 -3.85 -32.46 4.02
C GLU A 248 -4.91 -32.50 2.90
N GLU A 249 -6.20 -32.57 3.27
CA GLU A 249 -7.33 -32.56 2.34
C GLU A 249 -7.39 -31.25 1.54
N ASP A 250 -7.30 -30.10 2.20
CA ASP A 250 -7.31 -28.78 1.56
C ASP A 250 -6.09 -28.61 0.63
N TRP A 251 -4.92 -29.06 1.09
CA TRP A 251 -3.70 -29.06 0.29
C TRP A 251 -3.83 -29.91 -0.97
N ASN A 252 -4.38 -31.12 -0.83
CA ASN A 252 -4.59 -32.03 -1.95
C ASN A 252 -5.66 -31.50 -2.91
N GLU A 253 -6.74 -30.90 -2.42
CA GLU A 253 -7.76 -30.27 -3.28
C GLU A 253 -7.16 -29.18 -4.16
N MET A 254 -6.41 -28.23 -3.57
CA MET A 254 -5.76 -27.17 -4.33
C MET A 254 -4.77 -27.70 -5.38
N ASN A 255 -3.98 -28.71 -5.02
CA ASN A 255 -3.00 -29.31 -5.93
C ASN A 255 -3.62 -30.22 -7.00
N ASN A 256 -4.79 -30.79 -6.74
CA ASN A 256 -5.55 -31.57 -7.71
C ASN A 256 -6.22 -30.69 -8.76
N ILE A 257 -6.54 -29.43 -8.44
CA ILE A 257 -7.12 -28.50 -9.41
C ILE A 257 -6.03 -27.92 -10.33
N TRP A 258 -4.87 -27.55 -9.78
CA TRP A 258 -3.85 -26.80 -10.51
C TRP A 258 -2.50 -27.49 -10.53
N ARG A 259 -2.00 -27.72 -11.75
CA ARG A 259 -0.60 -28.04 -12.00
C ARG A 259 0.17 -26.75 -12.23
N TYR A 260 1.11 -26.45 -11.34
CA TYR A 260 1.98 -25.28 -11.51
C TYR A 260 3.20 -25.69 -12.34
N LEU A 261 3.56 -24.84 -13.29
CA LEU A 261 4.56 -25.10 -14.33
C LEU A 261 5.82 -24.28 -14.10
N ASP A 262 5.66 -23.03 -13.66
CA ASP A 262 6.75 -22.11 -13.40
C ASP A 262 6.39 -21.12 -12.30
N ALA A 263 7.42 -20.49 -11.72
CA ALA A 263 7.27 -19.43 -10.74
C ALA A 263 8.40 -18.41 -10.87
N GLU A 264 8.04 -17.13 -10.93
CA GLU A 264 8.96 -16.00 -11.05
C GLU A 264 8.72 -15.03 -9.89
N VAL A 265 9.79 -14.66 -9.18
CA VAL A 265 9.72 -13.60 -8.17
C VAL A 265 9.79 -12.25 -8.86
N LEU A 266 8.72 -11.47 -8.73
CA LEU A 266 8.61 -10.11 -9.26
C LEU A 266 9.28 -9.10 -8.32
N TRP A 267 9.00 -9.21 -7.02
CA TRP A 267 9.69 -8.43 -5.99
C TRP A 267 9.63 -9.13 -4.63
N ILE A 268 10.57 -8.75 -3.76
CA ILE A 268 10.63 -9.18 -2.36
C ILE A 268 10.74 -7.92 -1.52
N GLU A 269 10.07 -7.94 -0.38
CA GLU A 269 10.13 -6.87 0.60
C GLU A 269 10.38 -7.46 1.99
N VAL A 270 11.45 -7.00 2.63
CA VAL A 270 11.64 -7.14 4.07
C VAL A 270 11.99 -5.76 4.61
N LEU A 271 11.24 -5.26 5.59
CA LEU A 271 11.55 -3.95 6.18
C LEU A 271 12.71 -4.07 7.17
N LYS A 272 13.53 -3.01 7.29
CA LYS A 272 14.64 -2.96 8.26
C LYS A 272 14.14 -3.22 9.68
N GLY A 273 14.65 -4.28 10.30
CA GLY A 273 14.30 -4.68 11.66
C GLY A 273 12.93 -5.32 11.81
N ALA A 274 12.26 -5.70 10.71
CA ALA A 274 11.03 -6.46 10.76
C ALA A 274 11.29 -7.96 10.74
N ASP A 275 10.40 -8.71 11.39
CA ASP A 275 10.31 -10.17 11.36
C ASP A 275 9.30 -10.68 10.32
N LYS A 276 8.75 -9.77 9.51
CA LYS A 276 7.80 -10.07 8.44
C LYS A 276 8.38 -9.68 7.09
N GLY A 277 8.06 -10.49 6.09
CA GLY A 277 8.44 -10.27 4.70
C GLY A 277 7.29 -10.58 3.77
N ARG A 278 7.36 -10.04 2.56
CA ARG A 278 6.40 -10.29 1.49
C ARG A 278 7.14 -10.69 0.22
N ILE A 279 6.61 -11.66 -0.49
CA ILE A 279 7.10 -12.07 -1.80
C ILE A 279 5.95 -11.94 -2.79
N HIS A 280 6.17 -11.17 -3.83
CA HIS A 280 5.25 -11.09 -4.94
C HIS A 280 5.77 -11.95 -6.08
N ALA A 281 5.03 -12.98 -6.43
CA ALA A 281 5.43 -13.96 -7.40
C ALA A 281 4.35 -14.16 -8.47
N ARG A 282 4.80 -14.37 -9.71
CA ARG A 282 3.98 -14.84 -10.81
C ARG A 282 4.10 -16.36 -10.89
N TYR A 283 2.97 -17.04 -10.83
CA TYR A 283 2.86 -18.48 -11.00
C TYR A 283 2.21 -18.80 -12.33
N THR A 284 2.90 -19.54 -13.20
CA THR A 284 2.27 -20.10 -14.39
C THR A 284 1.66 -21.45 -14.03
N ARG A 285 0.34 -21.59 -14.15
CA ARG A 285 -0.41 -22.80 -13.80
C ARG A 285 -1.35 -23.26 -14.91
N LYS A 286 -1.74 -24.53 -14.85
CA LYS A 286 -2.69 -25.15 -15.77
C LYS A 286 -3.65 -26.06 -15.00
N ILE A 287 -4.89 -26.13 -15.44
CA ILE A 287 -5.88 -27.05 -14.85
C ILE A 287 -5.38 -28.48 -14.97
N ASN A 288 -5.34 -29.20 -13.85
CA ASN A 288 -4.88 -30.58 -13.75
C ASN A 288 -6.04 -31.58 -14.02
N ASP A 289 -6.81 -31.33 -15.07
CA ASP A 289 -7.88 -32.21 -15.56
C ASP A 289 -7.57 -32.64 -17.01
N SER A 290 -7.57 -33.95 -17.24
CA SER A 290 -7.36 -34.56 -18.56
C SER A 290 -8.32 -34.01 -19.64
N SER A 291 -9.54 -33.63 -19.27
CA SER A 291 -10.55 -33.05 -20.16
C SER A 291 -10.22 -31.62 -20.59
N MET A 292 -9.41 -30.91 -19.79
CA MET A 292 -9.01 -29.51 -20.00
C MET A 292 -7.60 -29.36 -20.58
N THR A 293 -7.03 -30.43 -21.16
CA THR A 293 -5.67 -30.45 -21.71
C THR A 293 -5.40 -29.42 -22.81
N LYS A 294 -6.44 -28.93 -23.50
CA LYS A 294 -6.33 -27.89 -24.54
C LYS A 294 -6.31 -26.47 -24.00
N THR A 295 -6.66 -26.25 -22.73
CA THR A 295 -6.61 -24.93 -22.12
C THR A 295 -5.15 -24.48 -21.99
N PRO A 296 -4.79 -23.27 -22.46
CA PRO A 296 -3.44 -22.76 -22.28
C PRO A 296 -3.13 -22.54 -20.79
N PRO A 297 -1.86 -22.56 -20.39
CA PRO A 297 -1.46 -22.09 -19.07
C PRO A 297 -1.95 -20.66 -18.81
N GLN A 298 -2.18 -20.36 -17.54
CA GLN A 298 -2.58 -19.05 -17.04
C GLN A 298 -1.56 -18.58 -16.02
N ASP A 299 -1.28 -17.28 -16.03
CA ASP A 299 -0.48 -16.64 -15.00
C ASP A 299 -1.38 -16.16 -13.88
N ASP A 300 -0.96 -16.43 -12.65
CA ASP A 300 -1.54 -15.89 -11.43
C ASP A 300 -0.47 -15.09 -10.70
N VAL A 301 -0.83 -13.93 -10.17
CA VAL A 301 0.11 -13.06 -9.44
C VAL A 301 -0.36 -12.99 -8.00
N VAL A 302 0.51 -13.42 -7.08
CA VAL A 302 0.17 -13.57 -5.66
C VAL A 302 1.25 -12.90 -4.81
N THR A 303 0.80 -12.20 -3.77
CA THR A 303 1.67 -11.74 -2.68
C THR A 303 1.58 -12.75 -1.56
N GLU A 304 2.65 -13.49 -1.31
CA GLU A 304 2.79 -14.40 -0.17
C GLU A 304 3.39 -13.64 1.02
N GLU A 305 2.80 -13.83 2.20
CA GLU A 305 3.38 -13.34 3.45
C GLU A 305 4.32 -14.37 4.07
N TRP A 306 5.39 -13.89 4.69
CA TRP A 306 6.42 -14.70 5.32
C TRP A 306 6.80 -14.13 6.68
N ILE A 307 7.16 -15.00 7.61
CA ILE A 307 7.58 -14.64 8.96
C ILE A 307 8.92 -15.28 9.31
N GLN A 308 9.78 -14.52 9.99
CA GLN A 308 11.06 -14.97 10.47
C GLN A 308 10.95 -15.43 11.92
N LEU A 309 11.32 -16.69 12.18
CA LEU A 309 11.40 -17.27 13.52
C LEU A 309 12.77 -17.93 13.69
N ASP A 310 13.46 -17.58 14.77
CA ASP A 310 14.82 -18.09 15.09
C ASP A 310 15.79 -17.98 13.90
N GLY A 311 15.68 -16.88 13.15
CA GLY A 311 16.50 -16.60 11.99
C GLY A 311 16.13 -17.38 10.73
N GLN A 312 15.03 -18.13 10.69
CA GLN A 312 14.57 -18.84 9.49
C GLN A 312 13.21 -18.30 9.02
N TRP A 313 13.01 -18.25 7.70
CA TRP A 313 11.78 -17.78 7.08
C TRP A 313 10.78 -18.93 6.87
N TYR A 314 9.51 -18.64 7.18
CA TYR A 314 8.37 -19.54 7.07
C TYR A 314 7.21 -18.84 6.35
N MET A 315 6.43 -19.59 5.57
CA MET A 315 5.21 -19.09 4.93
C MET A 315 4.16 -18.80 6.00
N ASN A 316 3.61 -17.58 5.97
CA ASN A 316 2.48 -17.19 6.80
C ASN A 316 1.18 -17.52 6.03
N VAL A 317 0.39 -18.48 6.54
CA VAL A 317 -0.84 -18.96 5.87
C VAL A 317 -2.12 -18.46 6.54
N SER A 318 -2.00 -17.77 7.68
CA SER A 318 -3.13 -17.36 8.50
C SER A 318 -3.81 -16.05 8.06
N SER A 319 -3.24 -15.33 7.09
CA SER A 319 -3.71 -14.00 6.66
C SER A 319 -5.06 -13.98 5.94
N ASP A 320 -5.59 -15.14 5.50
CA ASP A 320 -6.86 -15.22 4.76
C ASP A 320 -8.11 -15.39 5.66
N LYS A 321 -7.97 -15.32 6.99
CA LYS A 321 -9.05 -15.59 7.95
C LYS A 321 -9.51 -14.41 8.81
N GLU A 322 -9.06 -13.18 8.56
CA GLU A 322 -9.56 -11.97 9.25
C GLU A 322 -10.57 -11.16 8.43
#